data_AF-A0A0S7EIN6-F1
#
_entry.id   AF-A0A0S7EIN6-F1
#
_cell.length_a   1.000
_cell.length_b   1.000
_cell.length_c   1.000
_cell.angle_alpha   90.00
_cell.angle_beta   90.00
_cell.angle_gamma   90.00
#
_symmetry.space_group_name_H-M   'P 1'
#
loop_
_entity.id
_entity.type
_entity.pdbx_description
1 polymer ?
#
loop_
_entity_poly.entity_id
_entity_poly.type
_entity_poly.pdbx_seq_one_letter_code
_entity_poly.pdbx_strand_id
1 'polypeptide(L)'
;SRVQKFNPNCLRRRPGNENEFSPSEVVQWSNHRVMEWLRSVDLAEYAPNLRGSGVHGGLIMLEPRFTSDTMAMLLNISPQKTLLRRHLNTNFNNLVGVQAQ
;
A
#
# COMPACT_ATOMS: atom_id res chain seq x y z
N SER A 1 -12.14 -32.16 25.22
CA SER A 1 -12.90 -32.59 24.03
C SER A 1 -14.31 -32.03 24.16
N ARG A 2 -14.86 -31.48 23.06
CA ARG A 2 -16.20 -30.85 22.89
C ARG A 2 -16.38 -29.45 23.49
N VAL A 3 -17.00 -28.46 22.83
CA VAL A 3 -17.55 -28.28 21.48
C VAL A 3 -17.47 -26.77 21.20
N GLN A 4 -16.87 -26.38 20.06
CA GLN A 4 -16.92 -25.01 19.54
C GLN A 4 -18.38 -24.63 19.29
N LYS A 5 -18.83 -23.55 19.94
CA LYS A 5 -20.10 -22.89 19.65
C LYS A 5 -20.01 -22.26 18.26
N PHE A 6 -20.55 -22.95 17.26
CA PHE A 6 -20.80 -22.40 15.92
C PHE A 6 -21.80 -21.23 16.08
N ASN A 7 -21.30 -20.01 15.92
CA ASN A 7 -22.13 -18.82 15.78
C ASN A 7 -22.46 -18.65 14.28
N PRO A 8 -23.71 -18.84 13.84
CA PRO A 8 -24.08 -18.76 12.43
C PRO A 8 -24.09 -17.34 11.85
N ASN A 9 -23.76 -16.32 12.65
CA ASN A 9 -23.57 -14.94 12.19
C ASN A 9 -22.11 -14.57 11.86
N CYS A 10 -21.19 -15.55 11.78
CA CYS A 10 -19.79 -15.30 11.39
C CYS A 10 -19.62 -14.88 9.92
N LEU A 11 -20.67 -14.92 9.10
CA LEU A 11 -20.72 -14.20 7.84
C LEU A 11 -20.96 -12.72 8.12
N ARG A 12 -19.96 -12.06 8.71
CA ARG A 12 -19.89 -10.60 8.63
C ARG A 12 -19.79 -10.28 7.13
N ARG A 13 -20.92 -9.91 6.54
CA ARG A 13 -20.94 -9.05 5.36
C ARG A 13 -20.35 -7.71 5.79
N ARG A 14 -19.03 -7.60 5.85
CA ARG A 14 -18.39 -6.30 5.65
C ARG A 14 -18.01 -6.26 4.17
N PRO A 15 -18.35 -5.19 3.44
CA PRO A 15 -17.58 -4.87 2.25
C PRO A 15 -16.19 -4.54 2.78
N GLY A 16 -15.34 -5.56 2.97
CA GLY A 16 -13.94 -5.31 3.23
C GLY A 16 -13.46 -4.68 1.95
N ASN A 17 -13.23 -3.37 1.96
CA ASN A 17 -12.56 -2.72 0.86
C ASN A 17 -11.32 -3.57 0.57
N GLU A 18 -11.15 -4.03 -0.67
CA GLU A 18 -10.05 -4.90 -1.10
C GLU A 18 -8.65 -4.26 -0.92
N ASN A 19 -8.61 -3.08 -0.26
CA ASN A 19 -7.48 -2.21 0.00
C ASN A 19 -7.10 -2.11 1.49
N GLU A 20 -7.77 -2.83 2.40
CA GLU A 20 -7.33 -2.89 3.81
C GLU A 20 -6.25 -3.96 3.99
N PHE A 21 -4.98 -3.55 3.97
CA PHE A 21 -3.83 -4.40 4.23
C PHE A 21 -3.30 -4.16 5.65
N SER A 22 -3.03 -5.23 6.40
CA SER A 22 -2.38 -5.07 7.70
C SER A 22 -0.91 -4.68 7.53
N PRO A 23 -0.31 -3.91 8.46
CA PRO A 23 1.12 -3.57 8.41
C PRO A 23 2.04 -4.79 8.22
N SER A 24 1.73 -5.91 8.89
CA SER A 24 2.48 -7.17 8.78
C SER A 24 2.42 -7.80 7.38
N GLU A 25 1.31 -7.63 6.66
CA GLU A 25 1.19 -8.09 5.27
C GLU A 25 1.99 -7.17 4.35
N VAL A 26 1.88 -5.85 4.54
CA VAL A 26 2.59 -4.87 3.69
C VAL A 26 4.09 -5.03 3.80
N VAL A 27 4.66 -5.26 4.99
CA VAL A 27 6.11 -5.50 5.17
C VAL A 27 6.62 -6.64 4.28
N GLN A 28 5.81 -7.66 4.02
CA GLN A 28 6.19 -8.84 3.23
C GLN A 28 6.02 -8.64 1.71
N TRP A 29 5.55 -7.47 1.27
CA TRP A 29 5.33 -7.21 -0.15
C TRP A 29 6.63 -7.22 -0.94
N SER A 30 6.65 -8.02 -2.01
CA SER A 30 7.65 -7.91 -3.07
C SER A 30 7.47 -6.62 -3.86
N ASN A 31 8.50 -6.22 -4.62
CA ASN A 31 8.40 -5.12 -5.59
C ASN A 31 7.22 -5.30 -6.54
N HIS A 32 6.97 -6.54 -6.98
CA HIS A 32 5.83 -6.87 -7.83
C HIS A 32 4.49 -6.59 -7.14
N ARG A 33 4.34 -6.93 -5.86
CA ARG A 33 3.11 -6.62 -5.13
C ARG A 33 2.91 -5.11 -4.93
N VAL A 34 3.97 -4.34 -4.74
CA VAL A 34 3.90 -2.86 -4.73
C VAL A 34 3.42 -2.31 -6.08
N MET A 35 3.89 -2.89 -7.19
CA MET A 35 3.38 -2.53 -8.52
C MET A 35 1.89 -2.87 -8.70
N GLU A 36 1.41 -4.01 -8.18
CA GLU A 36 -0.02 -4.33 -8.18
C GLU A 36 -0.84 -3.36 -7.31
N TRP A 37 -0.30 -2.95 -6.16
CA TRP A 37 -0.93 -1.92 -5.34
C TRP A 37 -1.08 -0.60 -6.09
N LEU A 38 -0.05 -0.15 -6.81
CA LEU A 38 -0.15 1.05 -7.66
C LEU A 38 -1.29 0.93 -8.70
N ARG A 39 -1.53 -0.26 -9.25
CA ARG A 39 -2.66 -0.47 -10.16
C ARG A 39 -4.00 -0.35 -9.44
N SER A 40 -4.11 -0.87 -8.22
CA SER A 40 -5.35 -0.79 -7.42
C SER A 40 -5.73 0.63 -6.98
N VAL A 41 -4.78 1.57 -7.01
CA VAL A 41 -4.98 2.98 -6.66
C VAL A 41 -4.89 3.92 -7.87
N ASP A 42 -5.19 3.42 -9.07
CA ASP A 42 -5.24 4.21 -10.31
C ASP A 42 -3.89 4.85 -10.74
N LEU A 43 -2.76 4.22 -10.39
CA LEU A 43 -1.40 4.65 -10.74
C LEU A 43 -0.66 3.63 -11.62
N ALA A 44 -1.40 2.80 -12.36
CA ALA A 44 -0.86 1.71 -13.17
C ALA A 44 0.22 2.15 -14.18
N GLU A 45 0.08 3.35 -14.76
CA GLU A 45 1.00 3.90 -15.75
C GLU A 45 2.41 4.18 -15.19
N TYR A 46 2.54 4.37 -13.87
CA TYR A 46 3.82 4.64 -13.20
C TYR A 46 4.49 3.38 -12.66
N ALA A 47 3.75 2.28 -12.50
CA ALA A 47 4.26 1.05 -11.89
C ALA A 47 5.54 0.49 -12.56
N PRO A 48 5.72 0.51 -13.90
CA PRO A 48 6.94 0.04 -14.53
C PRO A 48 8.22 0.76 -14.07
N ASN A 49 8.11 2.00 -13.58
CA ASN A 49 9.25 2.77 -13.08
C ASN A 49 9.86 2.18 -11.80
N LEU A 50 9.15 1.29 -11.10
CA LEU A 50 9.68 0.61 -9.92
C LEU A 50 10.54 -0.62 -10.24
N ARG A 51 10.63 -1.05 -11.50
CA ARG A 51 11.48 -2.19 -11.89
C ARG A 51 12.95 -1.85 -11.60
N GLY A 52 13.63 -2.72 -10.85
CA GLY A 52 15.04 -2.51 -10.48
C GLY A 52 15.28 -1.38 -9.46
N SER A 53 14.24 -0.71 -8.96
CA SER A 53 14.38 0.38 -7.98
C SER A 53 14.74 -0.09 -6.56
N GLY A 54 14.55 -1.38 -6.26
CA GLY A 54 14.69 -1.94 -4.91
C GLY A 54 13.50 -1.66 -3.97
N VAL A 55 12.45 -0.96 -4.42
CA VAL A 55 11.25 -0.71 -3.60
C VAL A 55 10.52 -2.01 -3.28
N HIS A 56 10.24 -2.24 -2.00
CA HIS A 56 9.49 -3.37 -1.47
C HIS A 56 8.81 -2.97 -0.16
N GLY A 57 7.95 -3.85 0.36
CA GLY A 57 7.15 -3.63 1.57
C GLY A 57 7.94 -3.23 2.80
N GLY A 58 9.02 -3.95 3.09
CA GLY A 58 9.93 -3.65 4.20
C GLY A 58 10.50 -2.23 4.13
N LEU A 59 10.97 -1.80 2.96
CA LEU A 59 11.43 -0.42 2.76
C LEU A 59 10.31 0.60 3.02
N ILE A 60 9.10 0.33 2.52
CA ILE A 60 7.95 1.24 2.68
C ILE A 60 7.54 1.38 4.15
N MET A 61 7.58 0.29 4.91
CA MET A 61 7.03 0.22 6.26
C MET A 61 8.05 0.46 7.38
N LEU A 62 9.33 0.17 7.15
CA LEU A 62 10.35 0.12 8.21
C LEU A 62 11.42 1.22 8.10
N GLU A 63 11.50 1.94 6.98
CA GLU A 63 12.46 3.03 6.79
C GLU A 63 11.74 4.39 6.93
N PRO A 64 11.89 5.12 8.05
CA PRO A 64 11.17 6.37 8.30
C PRO A 64 11.47 7.47 7.28
N ARG A 65 12.63 7.41 6.61
CA ARG A 65 12.99 8.37 5.56
C ARG A 65 12.34 8.05 4.22
N PHE A 66 11.72 6.89 4.07
CA PHE A 66 10.99 6.51 2.87
C PHE A 66 9.57 7.07 2.93
N THR A 67 9.35 8.19 2.25
CA THR A 67 8.07 8.93 2.29
C THR A 67 7.33 8.84 0.96
N SER A 68 6.10 9.36 0.91
CA SER A 68 5.37 9.52 -0.35
C SER A 68 6.13 10.35 -1.38
N ASP A 69 6.95 11.31 -0.95
CA ASP A 69 7.77 12.12 -1.85
C ASP A 69 8.91 11.31 -2.47
N THR A 70 9.55 10.43 -1.69
CA THR A 70 10.54 9.48 -2.20
C THR A 70 9.91 8.52 -3.21
N MET A 71 8.73 7.97 -2.91
CA MET A 71 7.96 7.15 -3.84
C MET A 71 7.64 7.91 -5.13
N ALA A 72 7.18 9.17 -5.03
CA ALA A 72 6.88 10.00 -6.19
C ALA A 72 8.10 10.25 -7.08
N MET A 73 9.29 10.43 -6.49
CA MET A 73 10.54 10.56 -7.24
C MET A 73 10.87 9.28 -8.00
N LEU A 74 10.77 8.12 -7.35
CA LEU A 74 11.04 6.82 -7.98
C LEU A 74 10.03 6.47 -9.08
N LEU A 75 8.79 6.95 -8.95
CA LEU A 75 7.76 6.82 -9.98
C LEU A 75 7.91 7.82 -11.13
N ASN A 76 8.91 8.70 -11.12
CA ASN A 76 9.09 9.79 -12.08
C ASN A 76 7.87 10.74 -12.16
N ILE A 77 7.18 10.97 -11.03
CA ILE A 77 6.08 11.94 -10.95
C ILE A 77 6.67 13.32 -10.69
N SER A 78 6.51 14.22 -11.65
CA SER A 78 7.01 15.60 -11.55
C SER A 78 6.42 16.35 -10.34
N PRO A 79 7.17 17.27 -9.68
CA PRO A 79 6.66 18.13 -8.61
C PRO A 79 5.47 19.01 -9.02
N GLN A 80 5.37 19.35 -10.31
CA GLN A 80 4.30 20.18 -10.86
C GLN A 80 2.96 19.44 -10.96
N LYS A 81 2.95 18.09 -10.93
CA LYS A 81 1.72 17.28 -10.94
C LYS A 81 1.09 17.19 -9.54
N THR A 82 0.69 18.34 -8.99
CA THR A 82 0.24 18.48 -7.58
C THR A 82 -0.96 17.58 -7.23
N LEU A 83 -1.94 17.45 -8.13
CA LEU A 83 -3.10 16.57 -7.92
C LEU A 83 -2.71 15.10 -7.82
N LEU A 84 -1.80 14.64 -8.69
CA LEU A 84 -1.32 13.27 -8.71
C LEU A 84 -0.49 12.95 -7.47
N ARG A 85 0.37 13.88 -7.05
CA ARG A 85 1.15 13.76 -5.81
C ARG A 85 0.26 13.70 -4.57
N ARG A 86 -0.80 14.51 -4.53
CA ARG A 86 -1.80 14.45 -3.45
C ARG A 86 -2.50 13.10 -3.42
N HIS A 87 -2.89 12.57 -4.58
CA HIS A 87 -3.50 11.24 -4.70
C HIS A 87 -2.57 10.13 -4.19
N LEU A 88 -1.30 10.15 -4.63
CA LEU A 88 -0.29 9.20 -4.14
C LEU A 88 -0.08 9.33 -2.63
N ASN A 89 0.03 10.55 -2.10
CA ASN A 89 0.22 10.78 -0.66
C ASN A 89 -0.95 10.22 0.16
N THR A 90 -2.20 10.47 -0.23
CA THR A 90 -3.37 9.90 0.44
C THR A 90 -3.33 8.36 0.46
N ASN A 91 -3.07 7.74 -0.68
CA ASN A 91 -3.03 6.27 -0.77
C ASN A 91 -1.83 5.68 -0.02
N PHE A 92 -0.67 6.34 -0.07
CA PHE A 92 0.52 5.94 0.67
C PHE A 92 0.26 5.97 2.19
N ASN A 93 -0.33 7.06 2.70
CA ASN A 93 -0.69 7.18 4.11
C ASN A 93 -1.72 6.12 4.55
N ASN A 94 -2.68 5.81 3.68
CA ASN A 94 -3.63 4.72 3.93
C ASN A 94 -2.94 3.34 3.99
N LEU A 95 -1.90 3.13 3.16
CA LEU A 95 -1.14 1.88 3.12
C LEU A 95 -0.27 1.69 4.38
N VAL A 96 0.45 2.73 4.80
CA VAL A 96 1.37 2.64 5.96
C VAL A 96 0.65 2.79 7.31
N GLY A 97 -0.56 3.35 7.30
CA GLY A 97 -1.34 3.65 8.49
C GLY A 97 -0.84 4.89 9.25
N VAL A 98 -1.63 5.35 10.21
CA VAL A 98 -1.39 6.59 10.99
C VAL A 98 -0.15 6.51 11.90
N GLN A 99 0.56 5.37 11.95
CA GLN A 99 1.70 5.14 12.85
C GLN A 99 3.08 5.35 12.23
N ALA A 100 3.18 5.78 10.96
CA ALA A 100 4.45 5.95 10.25
C ALA A 100 4.92 7.43 10.13
N GLN A 101 4.45 8.32 11.01
CA GLN A 101 4.89 9.73 11.07
C GLN A 101 5.53 10.07 12.42
#